data_AF-A0A6J3M4Y6-F1
#
_entry.id   AF-A0A6J3M4Y6-F1
#
_cell.length_a   1.000
_cell.length_b   1.000
_cell.length_c   1.000
_cell.angle_alpha   90.00
_cell.angle_beta   90.00
_cell.angle_gamma   90.00
#
_symmetry.space_group_name_H-M   'P 1'
#
loop_
_entity.id
_entity.type
_entity.pdbx_description
1 polymer ?
#
loop_
_entity_poly.entity_id
_entity_poly.type
_entity_poly.pdbx_seq_one_letter_code
_entity_poly.pdbx_strand_id
1 'polypeptide(L)'
;VTVNVEDLARLDEGEFLNDTILSFALREIEESMDTRRRQEIHMFNTFFYTALSTKLGRKAFNFEAVKKWTNKVNIFEFPYVVVPINVSQHWFCNALGPVIITLDSLGLTRSAEIRYLKDYIVAEANDKLGIALNPKDISGWTAKSIPQQTNFCDCGVLVVEYIRALAQDPHGFVKEMLRL
;
A
#
# COMPACT_ATOMS: atom_id res chain seq x y z
N VAL A 1 10.37 -14.40 -1.83
CA VAL A 1 9.50 -14.57 -3.01
C VAL A 1 10.26 -15.43 -3.98
N THR A 2 9.65 -16.50 -4.47
CA THR A 2 10.20 -17.34 -5.55
C THR A 2 9.50 -16.91 -6.83
N VAL A 3 10.26 -16.58 -7.87
CA VAL A 3 9.73 -16.17 -9.18
C VAL A 3 9.96 -17.34 -10.14
N ASN A 4 8.89 -17.85 -10.73
CA ASN A 4 8.96 -18.91 -11.73
C ASN A 4 8.96 -18.32 -13.14
N VAL A 5 9.35 -19.11 -14.14
CA VAL A 5 9.38 -18.68 -15.55
C VAL A 5 7.99 -18.21 -16.02
N GLU A 6 6.92 -18.84 -15.54
CA GLU A 6 5.54 -18.47 -15.84
C GLU A 6 5.16 -17.08 -15.32
N ASP A 7 5.76 -16.63 -14.21
CA ASP A 7 5.54 -15.28 -13.70
C ASP A 7 6.16 -14.22 -14.63
N LEU A 8 7.24 -14.56 -15.35
CA LEU A 8 7.92 -13.64 -16.27
C LEU A 8 7.03 -13.26 -17.45
N ALA A 9 6.16 -14.16 -17.91
CA ALA A 9 5.18 -13.85 -18.96
C ALA A 9 4.22 -12.72 -18.55
N ARG A 10 4.07 -12.45 -17.25
CA ARG A 10 3.26 -11.33 -16.74
C ARG A 10 3.93 -9.96 -16.93
N LEU A 11 5.18 -9.94 -17.41
CA LEU A 11 5.91 -8.72 -17.80
C LEU A 11 5.76 -8.41 -19.30
N ASP A 12 5.13 -9.29 -20.09
CA ASP A 12 4.93 -9.06 -21.52
C ASP A 12 3.94 -7.91 -21.77
N GLU A 13 4.03 -7.30 -22.95
CA GLU A 13 3.17 -6.19 -23.34
C GLU A 13 1.68 -6.58 -23.28
N GLY A 14 0.88 -5.78 -22.56
CA GLY A 14 -0.56 -6.03 -22.40
C GLY A 14 -0.95 -6.94 -21.25
N GLU A 15 0.01 -7.53 -20.53
CA GLU A 15 -0.24 -8.42 -19.40
C GLU A 15 -0.35 -7.66 -18.06
N PHE A 16 -1.06 -8.23 -17.08
CA PHE A 16 -1.18 -7.63 -15.75
C PHE A 16 -0.17 -8.24 -14.79
N LEU A 17 0.56 -7.42 -14.02
CA LEU A 17 1.41 -7.97 -12.97
C LEU A 17 0.61 -8.81 -11.97
N ASN A 18 1.16 -9.96 -11.58
CA ASN A 18 0.61 -10.78 -10.52
C ASN A 18 1.25 -10.45 -9.16
N ASP A 19 0.74 -11.07 -8.10
CA ASP A 19 1.28 -10.90 -6.74
C ASP A 19 2.76 -11.28 -6.63
N THR A 20 3.23 -12.30 -7.37
CA THR A 20 4.62 -12.76 -7.33
C THR A 20 5.57 -11.68 -7.83
N ILE A 21 5.30 -11.12 -9.01
CA ILE A 21 6.12 -10.07 -9.60
C ILE A 21 6.08 -8.79 -8.76
N LEU A 22 4.89 -8.38 -8.28
CA LEU A 22 4.78 -7.19 -7.44
C LEU A 22 5.52 -7.41 -6.10
N SER A 23 5.37 -8.58 -5.47
CA SER A 23 6.08 -8.90 -4.22
C SER A 23 7.60 -8.96 -4.40
N PHE A 24 8.07 -9.44 -5.56
CA PHE A 24 9.49 -9.40 -5.92
C PHE A 24 9.98 -7.94 -6.02
N ALA A 25 9.24 -7.08 -6.71
CA ALA A 25 9.58 -5.67 -6.86
C ALA A 25 9.61 -4.93 -5.52
N LEU A 26 8.65 -5.19 -4.62
CA LEU A 26 8.67 -4.61 -3.27
C LEU A 26 9.94 -4.97 -2.51
N ARG A 27 10.38 -6.23 -2.62
CA ARG A 27 11.61 -6.70 -1.98
C ARG A 27 12.86 -6.06 -2.59
N GLU A 28 12.90 -5.90 -3.91
CA GLU A 28 13.98 -5.19 -4.61
C GLU A 28 14.08 -3.73 -4.14
N ILE A 29 12.94 -3.03 -4.04
CA ILE A 29 12.89 -1.67 -3.50
C ILE A 29 13.39 -1.66 -2.05
N GLU A 30 12.97 -2.59 -1.20
CA GLU A 30 13.44 -2.69 0.19
C GLU A 30 14.94 -2.97 0.32
N GLU A 31 15.49 -3.82 -0.55
CA GLU A 31 16.91 -4.16 -0.61
C GLU A 31 17.76 -3.00 -1.16
N SER A 32 17.21 -2.14 -2.02
CA SER A 32 17.91 -0.95 -2.55
C SER A 32 17.92 0.26 -1.59
N MET A 33 17.03 0.31 -0.60
CA MET A 33 17.00 1.39 0.39
C MET A 33 18.26 1.41 1.28
N ASP A 34 18.68 2.58 1.72
CA ASP A 34 19.68 2.71 2.79
C ASP A 34 19.03 2.50 4.19
N THR A 35 19.86 2.37 5.23
CA THR A 35 19.39 2.14 6.60
C THR A 35 18.43 3.21 7.11
N ARG A 36 18.63 4.48 6.72
CA ARG A 36 17.75 5.58 7.14
C ARG A 36 16.38 5.42 6.50
N ARG A 37 16.32 5.21 5.18
CA ARG A 37 15.04 5.01 4.46
C ARG A 37 14.25 3.80 4.96
N ARG A 38 14.94 2.71 5.32
CA ARG A 38 14.30 1.52 5.93
C ARG A 38 13.67 1.79 7.30
N GLN A 39 14.11 2.82 8.01
CA GLN A 39 13.50 3.25 9.27
C GLN A 39 12.33 4.23 9.04
N GLU A 40 12.24 4.82 7.84
CA GLU A 40 11.19 5.78 7.50
C GLU A 40 9.94 5.09 6.91
N ILE A 41 10.10 3.90 6.32
CA ILE A 41 9.05 3.20 5.59
C ILE A 41 8.89 1.75 6.04
N HIS A 42 7.65 1.38 6.35
CA HIS A 42 7.21 -0.01 6.42
C HIS A 42 6.39 -0.37 5.18
N MET A 43 6.64 -1.52 4.54
CA MET A 43 5.84 -2.00 3.41
C MET A 43 5.11 -3.28 3.79
N PHE A 44 3.78 -3.28 3.68
CA PHE A 44 3.02 -4.52 3.73
C PHE A 44 3.19 -5.30 2.43
N ASN A 45 3.10 -6.64 2.54
CA ASN A 45 2.98 -7.48 1.36
C ASN A 45 1.61 -7.32 0.69
N THR A 46 1.46 -7.87 -0.51
CA THR A 46 0.25 -7.72 -1.33
C THR A 46 -1.00 -8.40 -0.76
N PHE A 47 -0.84 -9.35 0.17
CA PHE A 47 -1.94 -10.10 0.77
C PHE A 47 -2.58 -9.38 1.97
N PHE A 48 -1.90 -8.38 2.54
CA PHE A 48 -2.36 -7.69 3.76
C PHE A 48 -3.77 -7.13 3.60
N TYR A 49 -4.00 -6.32 2.57
CA TYR A 49 -5.30 -5.67 2.39
C TYR A 49 -6.40 -6.70 2.08
N THR A 50 -6.09 -7.72 1.30
CA THR A 50 -7.04 -8.82 1.00
C THR A 50 -7.46 -9.54 2.29
N ALA A 51 -6.52 -9.83 3.19
CA ALA A 51 -6.81 -10.43 4.49
C ALA A 51 -7.63 -9.48 5.39
N LEU A 52 -7.27 -8.20 5.44
CA LEU A 52 -7.97 -7.16 6.21
C LEU A 52 -9.41 -6.95 5.72
N SER A 53 -9.67 -7.08 4.43
CA SER A 53 -10.95 -6.74 3.80
C SER A 53 -11.81 -7.96 3.46
N THR A 54 -11.41 -9.16 3.89
CA THR A 54 -12.15 -10.40 3.64
C THR A 54 -12.51 -11.11 4.94
N LYS A 55 -13.80 -11.34 5.19
CA LYS A 55 -14.30 -12.15 6.30
C LYS A 55 -15.25 -13.21 5.75
N LEU A 56 -14.94 -14.49 6.00
CA LEU A 56 -15.75 -15.63 5.53
C LEU A 56 -16.01 -15.59 4.00
N GLY A 57 -14.98 -15.23 3.22
CA GLY A 57 -15.06 -15.15 1.76
C GLY A 57 -15.86 -13.96 1.20
N ARG A 58 -16.26 -13.01 2.05
CA ARG A 58 -16.99 -11.80 1.65
C ARG A 58 -16.21 -10.54 1.99
N LYS A 59 -16.44 -9.48 1.21
CA LYS A 59 -15.86 -8.16 1.48
C LYS A 59 -16.40 -7.61 2.80
N ALA A 60 -15.58 -7.63 3.84
CA ALA A 60 -15.90 -7.18 5.18
C ALA A 60 -14.60 -6.95 5.98
N PHE A 61 -14.60 -5.93 6.83
CA PHE A 61 -13.46 -5.62 7.71
C PHE A 61 -13.14 -6.80 8.65
N ASN A 62 -11.86 -7.16 8.73
CA ASN A 62 -11.37 -8.35 9.43
C ASN A 62 -10.00 -8.11 10.09
N PHE A 63 -9.96 -7.28 11.13
CA PHE A 63 -8.74 -7.01 11.89
C PHE A 63 -8.09 -8.29 12.45
N GLU A 64 -8.87 -9.26 12.93
CA GLU A 64 -8.36 -10.50 13.52
C GLU A 64 -7.46 -11.31 12.56
N ALA A 65 -7.70 -11.22 11.25
CA ALA A 65 -6.87 -11.90 10.26
C ALA A 65 -5.47 -11.29 10.12
N VAL A 66 -5.31 -10.00 10.45
CA VAL A 66 -4.06 -9.25 10.29
C VAL A 66 -3.42 -8.82 11.61
N LYS A 67 -4.12 -8.93 12.74
CA LYS A 67 -3.68 -8.53 14.09
C LYS A 67 -2.28 -9.01 14.48
N LYS A 68 -1.89 -10.20 14.03
CA LYS A 68 -0.60 -10.81 14.35
C LYS A 68 0.52 -10.47 13.37
N TRP A 69 0.22 -9.82 12.24
CA TRP A 69 1.20 -9.54 11.18
C TRP A 69 2.26 -8.53 11.63
N THR A 70 1.90 -7.65 12.55
CA THR A 70 2.75 -6.61 13.15
C THR A 70 3.29 -6.99 14.53
N ASN A 71 3.22 -8.26 14.95
CA ASN A 71 3.67 -8.67 16.29
C ASN A 71 5.16 -8.39 16.58
N LYS A 72 5.98 -8.22 15.55
CA LYS A 72 7.41 -7.96 15.66
C LYS A 72 7.81 -6.55 15.21
N VAL A 73 6.83 -5.71 14.86
CA VAL A 73 7.06 -4.39 14.29
C VAL A 73 5.97 -3.42 14.72
N ASN A 74 6.35 -2.31 15.32
CA ASN A 74 5.41 -1.24 15.64
C ASN A 74 5.29 -0.32 14.42
N ILE A 75 4.21 -0.46 13.64
CA ILE A 75 4.04 0.34 12.41
C ILE A 75 3.92 1.84 12.68
N PHE A 76 3.60 2.26 13.92
CA PHE A 76 3.52 3.67 14.31
C PHE A 76 4.89 4.33 14.52
N GLU A 77 5.98 3.57 14.52
CA GLU A 77 7.35 4.10 14.53
C GLU A 77 7.83 4.53 13.15
N PHE A 78 7.10 4.14 12.09
CA PHE A 78 7.43 4.50 10.72
C PHE A 78 6.60 5.73 10.30
N PRO A 79 7.24 6.82 9.86
CA PRO A 79 6.57 7.96 9.24
C PRO A 79 5.60 7.58 8.13
N TYR A 80 5.92 6.53 7.36
CA TYR A 80 5.12 6.06 6.24
C TYR A 80 4.94 4.55 6.27
N VAL A 81 3.72 4.10 6.03
CA VAL A 81 3.37 2.68 5.83
C VAL A 81 2.74 2.52 4.45
N VAL A 82 3.34 1.68 3.60
CA VAL A 82 2.86 1.43 2.24
C VAL A 82 2.02 0.16 2.22
N VAL A 83 0.82 0.27 1.63
CA VAL A 83 -0.10 -0.84 1.42
C VAL A 83 -0.41 -0.98 -0.08
N PRO A 84 0.23 -1.93 -0.78
CA PRO A 84 -0.17 -2.33 -2.12
C PRO A 84 -1.54 -3.01 -2.09
N ILE A 85 -2.40 -2.70 -3.05
CA ILE A 85 -3.76 -3.23 -3.12
C ILE A 85 -4.11 -3.63 -4.55
N ASN A 86 -4.63 -4.86 -4.69
CA ASN A 86 -5.28 -5.33 -5.91
C ASN A 86 -6.77 -5.53 -5.64
N VAL A 87 -7.62 -4.79 -6.36
CA VAL A 87 -9.07 -4.99 -6.36
C VAL A 87 -9.54 -5.08 -7.79
N SER A 88 -10.24 -6.16 -8.13
CA SER A 88 -10.80 -6.38 -9.47
C SER A 88 -9.75 -6.25 -10.59
N GLN A 89 -8.57 -6.87 -10.40
CA GLN A 89 -7.45 -6.86 -11.35
C GLN A 89 -6.83 -5.47 -11.60
N HIS A 90 -7.03 -4.53 -10.66
CA HIS A 90 -6.43 -3.22 -10.71
C HIS A 90 -5.53 -2.99 -9.50
N TRP A 91 -4.25 -2.76 -9.78
CA TRP A 91 -3.26 -2.40 -8.78
C TRP A 91 -3.26 -0.90 -8.50
N PHE A 92 -3.24 -0.56 -7.22
CA PHE A 92 -2.97 0.78 -6.70
C PHE A 92 -2.26 0.62 -5.36
N CYS A 93 -1.81 1.70 -4.73
CA CYS A 93 -1.31 1.63 -3.36
C CYS A 93 -1.81 2.79 -2.51
N ASN A 94 -1.78 2.60 -1.20
CA ASN A 94 -1.98 3.65 -0.23
C ASN A 94 -0.72 3.85 0.59
N ALA A 95 -0.30 5.10 0.75
CA ALA A 95 0.70 5.50 1.74
C ALA A 95 -0.03 6.06 2.96
N LEU A 96 0.14 5.42 4.10
CA LEU A 96 -0.40 5.85 5.39
C LEU A 96 0.69 6.67 6.09
N GLY A 97 0.38 7.91 6.45
CA GLY A 97 1.26 8.78 7.23
C GLY A 97 0.41 9.83 7.97
N PRO A 98 0.79 11.11 7.97
CA PRO A 98 -0.06 12.19 8.51
C PRO A 98 -1.47 12.21 7.90
N VAL A 99 -1.58 11.75 6.65
CA VAL A 99 -2.84 11.45 5.96
C VAL A 99 -2.67 10.15 5.17
N ILE A 100 -3.77 9.51 4.79
CA ILE A 100 -3.76 8.40 3.83
C ILE A 100 -3.75 8.98 2.43
N ILE A 101 -2.78 8.60 1.59
CA ILE A 101 -2.69 9.03 0.19
C ILE A 101 -2.85 7.81 -0.71
N THR A 102 -3.89 7.81 -1.53
CA THR A 102 -4.10 6.83 -2.59
C THR A 102 -3.33 7.25 -3.85
N LEU A 103 -2.46 6.37 -4.32
CA LEU A 103 -1.73 6.47 -5.58
C LEU A 103 -2.37 5.47 -6.56
N ASP A 104 -3.25 5.99 -7.42
CA ASP A 104 -4.02 5.22 -8.39
C ASP A 104 -3.87 5.85 -9.77
N SER A 105 -3.27 5.09 -10.68
CA SER A 105 -2.95 5.50 -12.06
C SER A 105 -4.18 5.81 -12.91
N LEU A 106 -5.37 5.31 -12.53
CA LEU A 106 -6.66 5.65 -13.15
C LEU A 106 -7.38 6.80 -12.44
N GLY A 107 -6.80 7.36 -11.38
CA GLY A 107 -7.33 8.50 -10.64
C GLY A 107 -8.64 8.21 -9.90
N LEU A 108 -8.99 6.93 -9.72
CA LEU A 108 -10.24 6.48 -9.11
C LEU A 108 -10.26 6.77 -7.60
N THR A 109 -11.42 7.16 -7.09
CA THR A 109 -11.62 7.33 -5.65
C THR A 109 -11.78 5.97 -4.98
N ARG A 110 -11.03 5.73 -3.89
CA ARG A 110 -10.99 4.45 -3.17
C ARG A 110 -11.61 4.53 -1.77
N SER A 111 -12.80 5.11 -1.67
CA SER A 111 -13.44 5.42 -0.37
C SER A 111 -13.64 4.20 0.53
N ALA A 112 -13.94 3.03 -0.04
CA ALA A 112 -14.14 1.81 0.74
C ALA A 112 -12.81 1.30 1.33
N GLU A 113 -11.76 1.33 0.53
CA GLU A 113 -10.40 0.91 0.91
C GLU A 113 -9.82 1.86 1.95
N ILE A 114 -9.97 3.17 1.74
CA ILE A 114 -9.58 4.20 2.71
C ILE A 114 -10.31 3.96 4.04
N ARG A 115 -11.62 3.67 4.03
CA ARG A 115 -12.37 3.37 5.25
C ARG A 115 -11.76 2.18 6.01
N TYR A 116 -11.49 1.07 5.32
CA TYR A 116 -10.88 -0.10 5.97
C TYR A 116 -9.47 0.17 6.51
N LEU A 117 -8.68 1.01 5.83
CA LEU A 117 -7.37 1.42 6.34
C LEU A 117 -7.48 2.33 7.57
N LYS A 118 -8.48 3.23 7.63
CA LYS A 118 -8.77 4.01 8.85
C LYS A 118 -9.19 3.11 10.02
N ASP A 119 -10.10 2.18 9.75
CA ASP A 119 -10.55 1.21 10.74
C ASP A 119 -9.38 0.33 11.24
N TYR A 120 -8.45 -0.02 10.34
CA TYR A 120 -7.22 -0.73 10.69
C TYR A 120 -6.32 0.09 11.60
N ILE A 121 -6.01 1.34 11.26
CA ILE A 121 -5.17 2.24 12.08
C ILE A 121 -5.75 2.37 13.50
N VAL A 122 -7.07 2.54 13.61
CA VAL A 122 -7.77 2.66 14.90
C VAL A 122 -7.67 1.37 15.71
N ALA A 123 -7.93 0.21 15.08
CA ALA A 123 -7.85 -1.08 15.74
C ALA A 123 -6.42 -1.43 16.17
N GLU A 124 -5.44 -1.15 15.31
CA GLU A 124 -4.02 -1.39 15.57
C GLU A 124 -3.49 -0.48 16.69
N ALA A 125 -3.87 0.81 16.71
CA ALA A 125 -3.47 1.74 17.77
C ALA A 125 -4.03 1.32 19.13
N ASN A 126 -5.27 0.85 19.16
CA ASN A 126 -5.87 0.33 20.37
C ASN A 126 -5.21 -0.98 20.83
N ASP A 127 -4.91 -1.90 19.91
CA ASP A 127 -4.29 -3.20 20.25
C ASP A 127 -2.83 -3.09 20.69
N LYS A 128 -2.02 -2.27 19.99
CA LYS A 128 -0.57 -2.20 20.22
C LYS A 128 -0.17 -1.11 21.21
N LEU A 129 -0.90 0.01 21.23
CA LEU A 129 -0.54 1.19 22.02
C LEU A 129 -1.57 1.51 23.12
N GLY A 130 -2.74 0.86 23.13
CA GLY A 130 -3.83 1.21 24.05
C GLY A 130 -4.43 2.60 23.77
N ILE A 131 -4.23 3.14 22.57
CA ILE A 131 -4.70 4.47 22.17
C ILE A 131 -6.02 4.35 21.42
N ALA A 132 -7.06 4.99 21.93
CA ALA A 132 -8.34 5.12 21.25
C ALA A 132 -8.31 6.31 20.27
N LEU A 133 -8.11 6.03 18.98
CA LEU A 133 -8.19 7.03 17.91
C LEU A 133 -9.62 7.17 17.39
N ASN A 134 -9.98 8.38 16.93
CA ASN A 134 -11.23 8.61 16.22
C ASN A 134 -10.98 8.51 14.70
N PRO A 135 -11.67 7.62 13.96
CA PRO A 135 -11.51 7.48 12.51
C PRO A 135 -11.73 8.78 11.73
N LYS A 136 -12.49 9.74 12.27
CA LYS A 136 -12.76 11.04 11.64
C LYS A 136 -11.54 11.96 11.60
N ASP A 137 -10.59 11.75 12.51
CA ASP A 137 -9.36 12.56 12.59
C ASP A 137 -8.31 12.09 11.57
N ILE A 138 -8.50 10.88 11.01
CA ILE A 138 -7.64 10.34 9.96
C ILE A 138 -8.20 10.81 8.61
N SER A 139 -7.44 11.61 7.87
CA SER A 139 -7.83 12.09 6.54
C SER A 139 -7.34 11.16 5.43
N GLY A 140 -8.08 11.11 4.32
CA GLY A 140 -7.73 10.33 3.13
C GLY A 140 -7.83 11.17 1.86
N TRP A 141 -6.85 11.04 0.97
CA TRP A 141 -6.68 11.84 -0.24
C TRP A 141 -6.35 10.94 -1.43
N THR A 142 -6.74 11.36 -2.63
CA THR A 142 -6.33 10.70 -3.88
C THR A 142 -5.39 11.63 -4.62
N ALA A 143 -4.16 11.18 -4.85
CA ALA A 143 -3.17 11.95 -5.58
C ALA A 143 -3.64 12.21 -7.02
N LYS A 144 -3.46 13.44 -7.50
CA LYS A 144 -3.83 13.86 -8.85
C LYS A 144 -2.63 14.24 -9.72
N SER A 145 -1.50 14.55 -9.09
CA SER A 145 -0.26 14.95 -9.76
C SER A 145 0.72 13.77 -9.89
N ILE A 146 0.24 12.59 -10.30
CA ILE A 146 1.06 11.41 -10.56
C ILE A 146 0.95 11.00 -12.03
N PRO A 147 1.96 10.32 -12.60
CA PRO A 147 1.82 9.71 -13.92
C PRO A 147 0.54 8.87 -14.00
N GLN A 148 -0.26 9.03 -15.05
CA GLN A 148 -1.51 8.27 -15.24
C GLN A 148 -1.37 7.29 -16.40
N GLN A 149 -2.12 6.19 -16.34
CA GLN A 149 -2.23 5.26 -17.47
C GLN A 149 -3.43 5.59 -18.34
N THR A 150 -3.33 5.26 -19.62
CA THR A 150 -4.45 5.28 -20.57
C THR A 150 -4.96 3.88 -20.91
N ASN A 151 -4.22 2.83 -20.55
CA ASN A 151 -4.61 1.43 -20.68
C ASN A 151 -5.06 0.84 -19.33
N PHE A 152 -5.31 -0.46 -19.29
CA PHE A 152 -5.76 -1.16 -18.08
C PHE A 152 -4.72 -2.13 -17.48
N CYS A 153 -3.62 -2.42 -18.18
CA CYS A 153 -2.63 -3.44 -17.77
C CYS A 153 -1.43 -2.87 -17.00
N ASP A 154 -1.09 -1.59 -17.20
CA ASP A 154 0.13 -0.99 -16.63
C ASP A 154 0.03 -0.62 -15.15
N CYS A 155 -1.14 -0.82 -14.53
CA CYS A 155 -1.38 -0.42 -13.15
C CYS A 155 -0.39 -1.03 -12.17
N GLY A 156 0.01 -2.28 -12.39
CA GLY A 156 1.02 -2.94 -11.56
C GLY A 156 2.40 -2.30 -11.68
N VAL A 157 2.82 -1.96 -12.91
CA VAL A 157 4.11 -1.30 -13.18
C VAL A 157 4.13 0.08 -12.55
N LEU A 158 3.06 0.87 -12.73
CA LEU A 158 2.96 2.20 -12.14
C LEU A 158 2.95 2.17 -10.62
N VAL A 159 2.31 1.19 -9.99
CA VAL A 159 2.40 1.01 -8.53
C VAL A 159 3.83 0.76 -8.07
N VAL A 160 4.59 -0.07 -8.78
CA VAL A 160 6.01 -0.30 -8.47
C VAL A 160 6.80 1.02 -8.56
N GLU A 161 6.60 1.81 -9.62
CA GLU A 161 7.28 3.10 -9.76
C GLU A 161 6.88 4.11 -8.69
N TYR A 162 5.60 4.19 -8.32
CA TYR A 162 5.17 5.08 -7.25
C TYR A 162 5.79 4.71 -5.90
N ILE A 163 5.82 3.42 -5.56
CA ILE A 163 6.42 2.93 -4.31
C ILE A 163 7.92 3.17 -4.32
N ARG A 164 8.60 2.98 -5.47
CA ARG A 164 10.03 3.27 -5.61
C ARG A 164 10.32 4.76 -5.43
N ALA A 165 9.53 5.64 -6.05
CA ALA A 165 9.67 7.08 -5.91
C ALA A 165 9.45 7.53 -4.45
N LEU A 166 8.41 7.00 -3.79
CA LEU A 166 8.18 7.23 -2.36
C LEU A 166 9.34 6.72 -1.52
N ALA A 167 9.92 5.56 -1.83
CA ALA A 167 11.07 5.00 -1.11
C ALA A 167 12.35 5.84 -1.24
N GLN A 168 12.50 6.59 -2.33
CA GLN A 168 13.67 7.44 -2.56
C GLN A 168 13.65 8.74 -1.75
N ASP A 169 12.48 9.40 -1.67
CA ASP A 169 12.27 10.63 -0.89
C ASP A 169 10.84 10.65 -0.30
N PRO A 170 10.60 9.98 0.84
CA PRO A 170 9.25 9.78 1.35
C PRO A 170 8.57 11.11 1.73
N HIS A 171 9.33 11.99 2.37
CA HIS A 171 8.86 13.29 2.80
C HIS A 171 8.61 14.23 1.63
N GLY A 172 9.56 14.35 0.68
CA GLY A 172 9.38 15.17 -0.50
C GLY A 172 8.24 14.70 -1.40
N PHE A 173 8.15 13.38 -1.61
CA PHE A 173 7.07 12.76 -2.40
C PHE A 173 5.69 13.08 -1.82
N VAL A 174 5.50 12.87 -0.50
CA VAL A 174 4.21 13.16 0.15
C VAL A 174 3.89 14.64 0.13
N LYS A 175 4.89 15.51 0.34
CA LYS A 175 4.71 16.97 0.26
C LYS A 175 4.21 17.40 -1.12
N GLU A 176 4.82 16.88 -2.19
CA GLU A 176 4.41 17.15 -3.57
C GLU A 176 2.96 16.71 -3.82
N MET A 177 2.57 15.51 -3.36
CA MET A 177 1.22 14.97 -3.55
C MET A 177 0.15 15.80 -2.83
N LEU A 178 0.50 16.38 -1.68
CA LEU A 178 -0.40 17.24 -0.90
C LEU A 178 -0.36 18.71 -1.32
N ARG A 179 0.51 19.08 -2.28
CA ARG A 179 0.78 20.48 -2.68
C ARG A 179 1.16 21.38 -1.48
N LEU A 180 1.90 20.81 -0.53
CA LEU A 180 2.44 21.50 0.65
C LEU A 180 3.83 22.10 0.38
#